data_AF-A0A7Y5WAW5-F1
#
_entry.id   AF-A0A7Y5WAW5-F1
#
_cell.length_a   1.000
_cell.length_b   1.000
_cell.length_c   1.000
_cell.angle_alpha   90.00
_cell.angle_beta   90.00
_cell.angle_gamma   90.00
#
_symmetry.space_group_name_H-M   'P 1'
#
loop_
_entity.id
_entity.type
_entity.pdbx_description
1 polymer ?
#
loop_
_entity_poly.entity_id
_entity_poly.type
_entity_poly.pdbx_seq_one_letter_code
_entity_poly.pdbx_strand_id
1 'polypeptide(L)'
;MDVISSFKKIADGVYTTGNGVYRIGDENGLLSAYLVETSIGLVQVNTVPELFKTYFPVFKKLPVAIFASEPNTNELGDSYTGFEFELWISRFMDFMNPNRIKFISTEENLKKIYGRLEIPMNGNYVKDEYGTERSKFEPKRWVDDVFEWCPIRDEFSLSTLRFQYRENNQLVIFDKKKLVFDSRQYPFISMNGQAGHYVDTILNQVPHFSLPSDQLTLVVAGTGIGTRPGVTSNFLLGWNNRLVWIDPSAKTFDKARQLGIHLDQVNDFIISHVHEDHIEGFSGILSRKINQGKRMSVLTVPEIYQHLRTIFNPNFGNIDDYIDFTDLNNRKQFSDYHGANIEIRTNYHPIHTLGFKFSFNGKKVGISGDILYKNNILESRLKSGDIDKAGYDLLHPTWFSDCNVVLHDTTVSGDPVHTALADVEELASHLPKTTAIYGYHAGAPIESPVVKQAKFGEHL
;
A
#
# COMPACT_ATOMS: atom_id res chain seq x y z
N MET A 1 -17.05 35.00 -11.58
CA MET A 1 -16.14 33.90 -11.22
C MET A 1 -15.17 34.49 -10.22
N ASP A 2 -15.52 34.38 -8.94
CA ASP A 2 -14.65 34.90 -7.88
C ASP A 2 -13.43 34.00 -7.75
N VAL A 3 -12.29 34.65 -7.54
CA VAL A 3 -10.95 34.07 -7.41
C VAL A 3 -10.99 32.90 -6.44
N ILE A 4 -10.59 31.71 -6.90
CA ILE A 4 -10.33 30.56 -6.02
C ILE A 4 -9.35 31.05 -4.95
N SER A 5 -9.77 31.09 -3.69
CA SER A 5 -8.87 31.40 -2.61
C SER A 5 -7.71 30.42 -2.66
N SER A 6 -6.47 30.92 -2.62
CA SER A 6 -5.30 30.05 -2.61
C SER A 6 -5.39 29.09 -1.43
N PHE A 7 -5.27 27.79 -1.70
CA PHE A 7 -5.21 26.76 -0.67
C PHE A 7 -4.06 27.05 0.30
N LYS A 8 -4.36 27.07 1.60
CA LYS A 8 -3.37 27.23 2.68
C LYS A 8 -3.07 25.88 3.30
N LYS A 9 -1.79 25.54 3.42
CA LYS A 9 -1.34 24.33 4.10
C LYS A 9 -1.67 24.40 5.60
N ILE A 10 -2.29 23.35 6.13
CA ILE A 10 -2.58 23.21 7.58
C ILE A 10 -1.88 22.01 8.21
N ALA A 11 -1.53 21.01 7.39
CA ALA A 11 -0.66 19.90 7.75
C ALA A 11 0.05 19.39 6.48
N ASP A 12 1.00 18.48 6.62
CA ASP A 12 1.63 17.83 5.47
C ASP A 12 0.58 17.10 4.63
N GLY A 13 0.48 17.48 3.35
CA GLY A 13 -0.51 16.93 2.43
C GLY A 13 -1.96 17.40 2.65
N VAL A 14 -2.22 18.33 3.58
CA VAL A 14 -3.58 18.84 3.86
C VAL A 14 -3.62 20.35 3.70
N TYR A 15 -4.51 20.81 2.82
CA TYR A 15 -4.68 22.22 2.49
C TYR A 15 -6.14 22.64 2.61
N THR A 16 -6.42 23.89 2.98
CA THR A 16 -7.79 24.42 3.07
C THR A 16 -7.95 25.77 2.39
N THR A 17 -9.16 26.02 1.89
CA THR A 17 -9.63 27.32 1.40
C THR A 17 -10.33 28.15 2.48
N GLY A 18 -10.49 27.61 3.70
CA GLY A 18 -11.14 28.28 4.84
C GLY A 18 -12.67 28.25 4.82
N ASN A 19 -13.27 27.56 3.84
CA ASN A 19 -14.72 27.45 3.65
C ASN A 19 -15.27 26.03 3.97
N GLY A 20 -14.50 25.21 4.68
CA GLY A 20 -14.85 23.81 4.98
C GLY A 20 -14.47 22.81 3.89
N VAL A 21 -13.78 23.22 2.83
CA VAL A 21 -13.17 22.32 1.85
C VAL A 21 -11.69 22.13 2.17
N TYR A 22 -11.26 20.88 2.21
CA TYR A 22 -9.88 20.48 2.42
C TYR A 22 -9.40 19.65 1.23
N ARG A 23 -8.30 20.06 0.61
CA ARG A 23 -7.61 19.28 -0.43
C ARG A 23 -6.58 18.39 0.23
N ILE A 24 -6.60 17.11 -0.12
CA ILE A 24 -5.62 16.11 0.30
C ILE A 24 -4.83 15.67 -0.94
N GLY A 25 -3.51 15.68 -0.84
CA GLY A 25 -2.61 15.36 -1.96
C GLY A 25 -1.39 16.27 -2.01
N ASP A 26 -0.94 16.61 -3.21
CA ASP A 26 0.20 17.49 -3.42
C ASP A 26 -0.18 18.99 -3.31
N GLU A 27 0.83 19.83 -3.09
CA GLU A 27 0.65 21.29 -2.94
C GLU A 27 0.18 21.99 -4.23
N ASN A 28 0.51 21.41 -5.38
CA ASN A 28 0.19 21.96 -6.69
C ASN A 28 -1.19 21.50 -7.17
N GLY A 29 -1.82 20.54 -6.50
CA GLY A 29 -3.12 19.97 -6.86
C GLY A 29 -3.07 19.16 -8.16
N LEU A 30 -1.94 18.49 -8.41
CA LEU A 30 -1.71 17.67 -9.59
C LEU A 30 -2.52 16.38 -9.53
N LEU A 31 -2.67 15.80 -8.33
CA LEU A 31 -3.59 14.71 -8.01
C LEU A 31 -4.21 15.00 -6.64
N SER A 32 -5.54 15.04 -6.56
CA SER A 32 -6.23 15.54 -5.38
C SER A 32 -7.51 14.77 -5.05
N ALA A 33 -7.64 14.48 -3.76
CA ALA A 33 -8.91 14.14 -3.12
C ALA A 33 -9.34 15.30 -2.24
N TYR A 34 -10.60 15.29 -1.82
CA TYR A 34 -11.14 16.35 -0.98
C TYR A 34 -11.91 15.80 0.21
N LEU A 35 -11.84 16.51 1.32
CA LEU A 35 -12.77 16.38 2.43
C LEU A 35 -13.62 17.64 2.51
N VAL A 36 -14.92 17.47 2.60
CA VAL A 36 -15.91 18.55 2.66
C VAL A 36 -16.62 18.46 4.00
N GLU A 37 -16.47 19.50 4.84
CA GLU A 37 -17.24 19.64 6.06
C GLU A 37 -18.70 19.94 5.74
N THR A 38 -19.59 19.14 6.29
CA THR A 38 -21.02 19.29 6.14
C THR A 38 -21.73 19.18 7.49
N SER A 39 -23.01 19.51 7.51
CA SER A 39 -23.83 19.46 8.72
C SER A 39 -24.10 18.06 9.26
N ILE A 40 -23.77 17.00 8.52
CA ILE A 40 -23.88 15.61 8.99
C ILE A 40 -22.52 14.91 9.17
N GLY A 41 -21.40 15.59 8.90
CA GLY A 41 -20.06 15.03 9.01
C GLY A 41 -19.16 15.34 7.82
N LEU A 42 -18.01 14.67 7.76
CA LEU A 42 -17.08 14.80 6.64
C LEU A 42 -17.57 13.98 5.43
N VAL A 43 -17.62 14.60 4.27
CA VAL A 43 -17.79 13.90 3.00
C VAL A 43 -16.46 13.87 2.29
N GLN A 44 -16.00 12.68 1.93
CA GLN A 44 -14.83 12.51 1.08
C GLN A 44 -15.24 12.52 -0.38
N VAL A 45 -14.46 13.20 -1.20
CA VAL A 45 -14.59 13.20 -2.66
C VAL A 45 -13.29 12.68 -3.23
N ASN A 46 -13.39 11.52 -3.86
CA ASN A 46 -12.31 10.77 -4.49
C ASN A 46 -11.26 10.23 -3.50
N THR A 47 -10.18 9.65 -4.04
CA THR A 47 -9.00 9.26 -3.27
C THR A 47 -7.69 9.61 -3.97
N VAL A 48 -6.58 9.45 -3.26
CA VAL A 48 -5.18 9.51 -3.71
C VAL A 48 -4.36 8.51 -2.89
N PRO A 49 -3.17 8.08 -3.34
CA PRO A 49 -2.30 7.26 -2.50
C PRO A 49 -2.00 7.93 -1.14
N GLU A 50 -1.97 7.14 -0.06
CA GLU A 50 -1.85 7.60 1.34
C GLU A 50 -2.97 8.49 1.87
N LEU A 51 -4.15 8.50 1.26
CA LEU A 51 -5.22 9.41 1.66
C LEU A 51 -5.48 9.33 3.17
N PHE A 52 -5.77 8.13 3.68
CA PHE A 52 -6.08 7.89 5.09
C PHE A 52 -4.98 8.39 6.04
N LYS A 53 -3.72 8.01 5.79
CA LYS A 53 -2.55 8.43 6.59
C LYS A 53 -2.36 9.94 6.60
N THR A 54 -2.80 10.62 5.54
CA THR A 54 -2.64 12.06 5.39
C THR A 54 -3.69 12.83 6.18
N TYR A 55 -4.98 12.48 6.04
CA TYR A 55 -6.05 13.27 6.67
C TYR A 55 -6.41 12.82 8.08
N PHE A 56 -6.39 11.51 8.37
CA PHE A 56 -6.94 10.99 9.62
C PHE A 56 -6.22 11.52 10.87
N PRO A 57 -4.88 11.70 10.90
CA PRO A 57 -4.20 12.31 12.04
C PRO A 57 -4.68 13.74 12.36
N VAL A 58 -5.13 14.48 11.34
CA VAL A 58 -5.59 15.87 11.47
C VAL A 58 -7.03 15.92 11.95
N PHE A 59 -7.93 15.17 11.31
CA PHE A 59 -9.37 15.27 11.57
C PHE A 59 -9.89 14.28 12.62
N LYS A 60 -9.20 13.14 12.79
CA LYS A 60 -9.57 12.02 13.69
C LYS A 60 -11.01 11.55 13.51
N LYS A 61 -11.51 11.59 12.28
CA LYS A 61 -12.89 11.28 11.89
C LYS A 61 -12.89 10.56 10.56
N LEU A 62 -13.66 9.48 10.46
CA LEU A 62 -13.98 8.85 9.18
C LEU A 62 -15.03 9.67 8.42
N PRO A 63 -15.04 9.63 7.08
CA PRO A 63 -16.11 10.21 6.29
C PRO A 63 -17.43 9.48 6.54
N VAL A 64 -18.54 10.23 6.53
CA VAL A 64 -19.90 9.65 6.59
C VAL A 64 -20.36 9.17 5.22
N ALA A 65 -19.77 9.72 4.16
CA ALA A 65 -19.97 9.31 2.78
C ALA A 65 -18.70 9.58 1.96
N ILE A 66 -18.45 8.72 0.98
CA ILE A 66 -17.38 8.84 -0.01
C ILE A 66 -18.06 8.94 -1.37
N PHE A 67 -17.84 10.02 -2.10
CA PHE A 67 -18.10 10.05 -3.53
C PHE A 67 -16.85 9.58 -4.27
N ALA A 68 -16.95 8.51 -5.05
CA ALA A 68 -15.86 8.03 -5.89
C ALA A 68 -16.17 8.36 -7.35
N SER A 69 -15.30 9.11 -8.03
CA SER A 69 -15.45 9.34 -9.47
C SER A 69 -15.03 8.10 -10.26
N GLU A 70 -15.21 8.13 -11.58
CA GLU A 70 -14.49 7.19 -12.44
C GLU A 70 -12.97 7.32 -12.22
N PRO A 71 -12.20 6.23 -12.41
CA PRO A 71 -10.77 6.20 -12.15
C PRO A 71 -10.01 7.20 -13.03
N ASN A 72 -9.01 7.87 -12.45
CA ASN A 72 -8.06 8.68 -13.19
C ASN A 72 -6.65 8.42 -12.69
N THR A 73 -5.66 8.52 -13.58
CA THR A 73 -4.26 8.23 -13.27
C THR A 73 -3.32 9.30 -13.82
N ASN A 74 -2.19 9.48 -13.15
CA ASN A 74 -1.04 10.21 -13.65
C ASN A 74 0.24 9.70 -12.97
N GLU A 75 1.38 10.34 -13.21
CA GLU A 75 2.66 9.91 -12.64
C GLU A 75 2.76 10.10 -11.10
N LEU A 76 1.74 10.65 -10.43
CA LEU A 76 1.67 10.74 -8.97
C LEU A 76 0.84 9.63 -8.32
N GLY A 77 0.12 8.84 -9.13
CA GLY A 77 -0.73 7.74 -8.66
C GLY A 77 -2.07 7.70 -9.36
N ASP A 78 -3.09 7.26 -8.63
CA ASP A 78 -4.45 7.14 -9.14
C ASP A 78 -5.49 7.63 -8.13
N SER A 79 -6.71 7.82 -8.61
CA SER A 79 -7.85 8.26 -7.81
C SER A 79 -8.78 7.12 -7.41
N TYR A 80 -8.26 5.91 -7.26
CA TYR A 80 -9.09 4.71 -7.23
C TYR A 80 -8.69 3.71 -6.14
N THR A 81 -7.40 3.59 -5.83
CA THR A 81 -6.84 2.54 -4.98
C THR A 81 -6.87 2.86 -3.48
N GLY A 82 -6.92 4.12 -3.10
CA GLY A 82 -6.81 4.58 -1.70
C GLY A 82 -8.10 4.55 -0.87
N PHE A 83 -8.75 3.40 -0.69
CA PHE A 83 -9.99 3.29 0.12
C PHE A 83 -9.92 2.22 1.20
N GLU A 84 -8.84 1.45 1.24
CA GLU A 84 -8.77 0.23 2.03
C GLU A 84 -8.72 0.55 3.52
N PHE A 85 -7.85 1.49 3.92
CA PHE A 85 -7.60 1.77 5.34
C PHE A 85 -8.74 2.52 6.02
N GLU A 86 -9.51 3.34 5.30
CA GLU A 86 -10.77 3.90 5.80
C GLU A 86 -11.72 2.78 6.24
N LEU A 87 -11.85 1.75 5.40
CA LEU A 87 -12.75 0.62 5.65
C LEU A 87 -12.24 -0.30 6.75
N TRP A 88 -10.93 -0.56 6.81
CA TRP A 88 -10.30 -1.27 7.94
C TRP A 88 -10.57 -0.59 9.28
N ILE A 89 -10.36 0.72 9.34
CA ILE A 89 -10.59 1.48 10.56
C ILE A 89 -12.09 1.54 10.87
N SER A 90 -12.96 1.64 9.86
CA SER A 90 -14.41 1.54 10.03
C SER A 90 -14.84 0.20 10.65
N ARG A 91 -14.15 -0.89 10.29
CA ARG A 91 -14.40 -2.24 10.80
C ARG A 91 -13.92 -2.41 12.24
N PHE A 92 -12.72 -1.90 12.56
CA PHE A 92 -12.05 -2.18 13.83
C PHE A 92 -12.24 -1.12 14.91
N MET A 93 -12.77 0.06 14.58
CA MET A 93 -13.11 1.07 15.58
C MET A 93 -14.23 0.59 16.52
N ASP A 94 -15.23 -0.12 16.00
CA ASP A 94 -16.24 -0.85 16.77
C ASP A 94 -16.49 -2.20 16.10
N PHE A 95 -15.90 -3.27 16.66
CA PHE A 95 -16.02 -4.62 16.10
C PHE A 95 -17.47 -5.14 16.13
N MET A 96 -18.30 -4.67 17.06
CA MET A 96 -19.68 -5.12 17.22
C MET A 96 -20.63 -4.35 16.30
N ASN A 97 -20.41 -3.05 16.12
CA ASN A 97 -21.21 -2.19 15.26
C ASN A 97 -20.30 -1.37 14.32
N PRO A 98 -19.71 -2.02 13.29
CA PRO A 98 -18.81 -1.33 12.39
C PRO A 98 -19.54 -0.17 11.71
N ASN A 99 -18.83 0.95 11.57
CA ASN A 99 -19.39 2.11 10.89
C ASN A 99 -19.51 1.77 9.38
N ARG A 100 -20.70 1.94 8.81
CA ARG A 100 -20.91 1.69 7.37
C ARG A 100 -20.77 2.99 6.61
N ILE A 101 -19.73 3.07 5.78
CA ILE A 101 -19.44 4.23 4.95
C ILE A 101 -20.28 4.15 3.68
N LYS A 102 -20.97 5.24 3.35
CA LYS A 102 -21.80 5.34 2.15
C LYS A 102 -20.94 5.65 0.93
N PHE A 103 -20.83 4.71 0.01
CA PHE A 103 -20.12 4.90 -1.24
C PHE A 103 -21.09 5.32 -2.34
N ILE A 104 -20.90 6.55 -2.83
CA ILE A 104 -21.72 7.20 -3.83
C ILE A 104 -20.95 7.22 -5.16
N SER A 105 -21.46 6.51 -6.16
CA SER A 105 -20.93 6.54 -7.53
C SER A 105 -21.91 5.90 -8.50
N THR A 106 -21.57 5.84 -9.79
CA THR A 106 -22.34 5.05 -10.77
C THR A 106 -22.36 3.58 -10.33
N GLU A 107 -23.43 2.84 -10.64
CA GLU A 107 -23.52 1.43 -10.26
C GLU A 107 -22.36 0.60 -10.82
N GLU A 108 -21.93 0.91 -12.06
CA GLU A 108 -20.80 0.25 -12.69
C GLU A 108 -19.50 0.49 -11.91
N ASN A 109 -19.21 1.74 -11.53
CA ASN A 109 -18.00 2.06 -10.78
C ASN A 109 -18.04 1.48 -9.37
N LEU A 110 -19.19 1.50 -8.70
CA LEU A 110 -19.34 0.85 -7.39
C LEU A 110 -19.03 -0.64 -7.45
N LYS A 111 -19.44 -1.35 -8.52
CA LYS A 111 -19.09 -2.77 -8.72
C LYS A 111 -17.59 -2.99 -8.83
N LYS A 112 -16.90 -2.13 -9.57
CA LYS A 112 -15.44 -2.20 -9.71
C LYS A 112 -14.76 -1.93 -8.36
N ILE A 113 -15.19 -0.90 -7.62
CA ILE A 113 -14.60 -0.52 -6.31
C ILE A 113 -14.85 -1.63 -5.29
N TYR A 114 -16.06 -2.17 -5.23
CA TYR A 114 -16.38 -3.25 -4.32
C TYR A 114 -15.55 -4.50 -4.64
N GLY A 115 -15.54 -4.93 -5.91
CA GLY A 115 -14.81 -6.13 -6.32
C GLY A 115 -13.30 -6.07 -6.07
N ARG A 116 -12.68 -4.89 -6.18
CA ARG A 116 -11.26 -4.73 -5.80
C ARG A 116 -11.05 -4.82 -4.30
N LEU A 117 -11.93 -4.22 -3.50
CA LEU A 117 -11.80 -4.17 -2.03
C LEU A 117 -12.02 -5.54 -1.40
N GLU A 118 -12.77 -6.42 -2.07
CA GLU A 118 -12.88 -7.83 -1.66
C GLU A 118 -11.54 -8.58 -1.70
N ILE A 119 -10.53 -8.10 -2.42
CA ILE A 119 -9.24 -8.77 -2.47
C ILE A 119 -8.46 -8.55 -1.17
N PRO A 120 -8.08 -7.32 -0.78
CA PRO A 120 -7.27 -7.11 0.41
C PRO A 120 -8.08 -7.22 1.72
N MET A 121 -9.41 -7.00 1.68
CA MET A 121 -10.24 -7.05 2.90
C MET A 121 -10.84 -8.42 3.19
N ASN A 122 -10.41 -9.49 2.51
CA ASN A 122 -10.96 -10.83 2.71
C ASN A 122 -10.05 -11.69 3.58
N GLY A 123 -10.59 -12.12 4.73
CA GLY A 123 -9.92 -13.03 5.66
C GLY A 123 -10.23 -12.68 7.10
N ASN A 124 -10.39 -13.68 7.96
CA ASN A 124 -10.58 -13.49 9.40
C ASN A 124 -9.98 -14.66 10.20
N TYR A 125 -9.54 -14.40 11.42
CA TYR A 125 -9.29 -15.46 12.39
C TYR A 125 -10.62 -16.11 12.81
N VAL A 126 -10.63 -17.44 12.81
CA VAL A 126 -11.72 -18.21 13.38
C VAL A 126 -11.47 -18.35 14.87
N LYS A 127 -12.49 -18.18 15.72
CA LYS A 127 -12.41 -18.59 17.13
C LYS A 127 -13.11 -19.93 17.30
N ASP A 128 -12.57 -20.81 18.13
CA ASP A 128 -13.28 -22.02 18.55
C ASP A 128 -14.45 -21.68 19.51
N GLU A 129 -15.17 -22.71 19.94
CA GLU A 129 -16.32 -22.59 20.84
C GLU A 129 -15.97 -22.01 22.23
N TYR A 130 -14.69 -21.96 22.58
CA TYR A 130 -14.17 -21.35 23.81
C TYR A 130 -13.64 -19.93 23.59
N GLY A 131 -13.73 -19.41 22.37
CA GLY A 131 -13.23 -18.08 22.01
C GLY A 131 -11.73 -18.05 21.70
N THR A 132 -11.07 -19.21 21.58
CA THR A 132 -9.64 -19.32 21.27
C THR A 132 -9.43 -19.19 19.77
N GLU A 133 -8.51 -18.34 19.33
CA GLU A 133 -8.17 -18.19 17.91
C GLU A 133 -7.62 -19.51 17.35
N ARG A 134 -8.25 -20.03 16.31
CA ARG A 134 -7.75 -21.14 15.50
C ARG A 134 -6.59 -20.63 14.65
N SER A 135 -5.63 -21.51 14.40
CA SER A 135 -4.43 -21.25 13.60
C SER A 135 -4.69 -21.17 12.08
N LYS A 136 -5.91 -20.78 11.67
CA LYS A 136 -6.32 -20.71 10.25
C LYS A 136 -7.17 -19.47 10.00
N PHE A 137 -6.93 -18.84 8.84
CA PHE A 137 -7.79 -17.82 8.28
C PHE A 137 -8.97 -18.44 7.53
N GLU A 138 -10.17 -17.92 7.78
CA GLU A 138 -11.35 -18.22 6.95
C GLU A 138 -11.69 -17.01 6.07
N PRO A 139 -12.09 -17.24 4.80
CA PRO A 139 -12.63 -16.19 3.96
C PRO A 139 -13.83 -15.53 4.64
N LYS A 140 -13.77 -14.21 4.83
CA LYS A 140 -14.90 -13.42 5.29
C LYS A 140 -14.95 -12.13 4.48
N ARG A 141 -16.13 -11.84 3.94
CA ARG A 141 -16.39 -10.66 3.10
C ARG A 141 -16.56 -9.41 3.97
N TRP A 142 -15.48 -8.91 4.57
CA TRP A 142 -15.56 -7.74 5.47
C TRP A 142 -16.05 -6.48 4.80
N VAL A 143 -15.90 -6.36 3.48
CA VAL A 143 -16.47 -5.26 2.70
C VAL A 143 -17.98 -5.12 2.94
N ASP A 144 -18.73 -6.22 3.06
CA ASP A 144 -20.18 -6.18 3.32
C ASP A 144 -20.54 -5.46 4.64
N ASP A 145 -19.68 -5.61 5.65
CA ASP A 145 -19.88 -5.07 7.00
C ASP A 145 -19.62 -3.55 7.06
N VAL A 146 -18.90 -2.96 6.10
CA VAL A 146 -18.43 -1.55 6.15
C VAL A 146 -18.75 -0.71 4.91
N PHE A 147 -19.09 -1.33 3.79
CA PHE A 147 -19.41 -0.66 2.53
C PHE A 147 -20.93 -0.60 2.33
N GLU A 148 -21.48 0.60 2.19
CA GLU A 148 -22.90 0.83 1.87
C GLU A 148 -23.04 1.38 0.46
N TRP A 149 -23.73 0.63 -0.40
CA TRP A 149 -23.94 0.96 -1.81
C TRP A 149 -24.95 2.09 -1.99
N CYS A 150 -24.52 3.22 -2.56
CA CYS A 150 -25.37 4.37 -2.86
C CYS A 150 -25.26 4.77 -4.34
N PRO A 151 -25.83 3.99 -5.28
CA PRO A 151 -25.71 4.30 -6.70
C PRO A 151 -26.36 5.66 -7.03
N ILE A 152 -25.66 6.46 -7.85
CA ILE A 152 -26.15 7.74 -8.36
C ILE A 152 -26.24 7.70 -9.88
N ARG A 153 -27.30 8.31 -10.43
CA ARG A 153 -27.44 8.58 -11.87
C ARG A 153 -27.24 10.06 -12.16
N ASP A 154 -28.13 10.90 -11.64
CA ASP A 154 -28.06 12.35 -11.80
C ASP A 154 -28.02 13.07 -10.44
N GLU A 155 -28.78 12.58 -9.47
CA GLU A 155 -28.86 13.17 -8.13
C GLU A 155 -29.00 12.07 -7.06
N PHE A 156 -28.38 12.28 -5.90
CA PHE A 156 -28.53 11.46 -4.71
C PHE A 156 -28.70 12.36 -3.49
N SER A 157 -29.59 12.00 -2.57
CA SER A 157 -29.84 12.77 -1.34
C SER A 157 -29.52 11.94 -0.11
N LEU A 158 -28.82 12.55 0.84
CA LEU A 158 -28.45 11.94 2.11
C LEU A 158 -28.70 12.96 3.24
N SER A 159 -29.80 12.78 3.98
CA SER A 159 -30.24 13.75 5.00
C SER A 159 -30.35 15.17 4.43
N THR A 160 -29.53 16.12 4.89
CA THR A 160 -29.50 17.51 4.38
C THR A 160 -28.60 17.70 3.17
N LEU A 161 -27.88 16.66 2.75
CA LEU A 161 -26.96 16.70 1.61
C LEU A 161 -27.66 16.32 0.33
N ARG A 162 -27.24 16.96 -0.76
CA ARG A 162 -27.65 16.65 -2.12
C ARG A 162 -26.45 16.65 -3.05
N PHE A 163 -26.18 15.50 -3.64
CA PHE A 163 -25.11 15.25 -4.59
C PHE A 163 -25.72 15.33 -5.99
N GLN A 164 -25.19 16.20 -6.85
CA GLN A 164 -25.55 16.25 -8.26
C GLN A 164 -24.37 15.76 -9.07
N TYR A 165 -24.57 14.66 -9.78
CA TYR A 165 -23.61 14.09 -10.71
C TYR A 165 -24.02 14.45 -12.13
N ARG A 166 -23.07 14.92 -12.92
CA ARG A 166 -23.27 15.29 -14.31
C ARG A 166 -22.23 14.58 -15.17
N GLU A 167 -22.44 14.61 -16.49
CA GLU A 167 -21.47 14.12 -17.46
C GLU A 167 -20.06 14.69 -17.21
N ASN A 168 -19.04 13.92 -17.60
CA ASN A 168 -17.61 14.23 -17.42
C ASN A 168 -17.15 14.31 -15.95
N ASN A 169 -17.63 13.39 -15.09
CA ASN A 169 -17.23 13.29 -13.68
C ASN A 169 -17.47 14.56 -12.85
N GLN A 170 -18.41 15.41 -13.26
CA GLN A 170 -18.70 16.66 -12.56
C GLN A 170 -19.63 16.41 -11.37
N LEU A 171 -19.09 16.59 -10.17
CA LEU A 171 -19.82 16.56 -8.91
C LEU A 171 -20.09 17.98 -8.38
N VAL A 172 -21.31 18.19 -7.92
CA VAL A 172 -21.70 19.34 -7.09
C VAL A 172 -22.37 18.84 -5.82
N ILE A 173 -21.99 19.37 -4.66
CA ILE A 173 -22.56 19.00 -3.36
C ILE A 173 -23.22 20.23 -2.74
N PHE A 174 -24.47 20.06 -2.33
CA PHE A 174 -25.20 21.03 -1.52
C PHE A 174 -25.44 20.48 -0.11
N ASP A 175 -25.34 21.34 0.90
CA ASP A 175 -25.75 21.06 2.28
C ASP A 175 -26.77 22.13 2.73
N LYS A 176 -27.96 21.71 3.17
CA LYS A 176 -29.06 22.64 3.52
C LYS A 176 -29.34 23.68 2.42
N LYS A 177 -29.29 23.25 1.15
CA LYS A 177 -29.43 24.07 -0.07
C LYS A 177 -28.28 25.05 -0.37
N LYS A 178 -27.24 25.11 0.46
CA LYS A 178 -26.02 25.89 0.20
C LYS A 178 -25.02 25.05 -0.59
N LEU A 179 -24.44 25.61 -1.64
CA LEU A 179 -23.33 24.99 -2.36
C LEU A 179 -22.12 24.88 -1.43
N VAL A 180 -21.60 23.67 -1.22
CA VAL A 180 -20.42 23.41 -0.38
C VAL A 180 -19.24 22.85 -1.17
N PHE A 181 -19.49 22.22 -2.32
CA PHE A 181 -18.43 21.70 -3.19
C PHE A 181 -18.85 21.73 -4.66
N ASP A 182 -17.91 22.10 -5.54
CA ASP A 182 -18.06 22.04 -6.99
C ASP A 182 -16.72 21.58 -7.59
N SER A 183 -16.71 20.38 -8.17
CA SER A 183 -15.52 19.80 -8.82
C SER A 183 -14.91 20.66 -9.94
N ARG A 184 -15.66 21.62 -10.50
CA ARG A 184 -15.12 22.60 -11.46
C ARG A 184 -14.23 23.64 -10.80
N GLN A 185 -14.46 23.92 -9.51
CA GLN A 185 -13.62 24.79 -8.69
C GLN A 185 -12.49 23.99 -8.03
N TYR A 186 -12.73 22.69 -7.80
CA TYR A 186 -11.83 21.77 -7.10
C TYR A 186 -11.59 20.52 -7.95
N PRO A 187 -10.76 20.61 -9.02
CA PRO A 187 -10.54 19.49 -9.94
C PRO A 187 -9.70 18.38 -9.31
N PHE A 188 -10.04 17.11 -9.60
CA PHE A 188 -9.33 15.94 -9.05
C PHE A 188 -7.92 15.76 -9.64
N ILE A 189 -7.73 16.15 -10.90
CA ILE A 189 -6.44 16.13 -11.58
C ILE A 189 -6.25 17.47 -12.28
N SER A 190 -5.03 17.99 -12.21
CA SER A 190 -4.63 19.21 -12.93
C SER A 190 -4.59 19.02 -14.46
N MET A 191 -4.29 20.07 -15.22
CA MET A 191 -4.20 19.96 -16.69
C MET A 191 -3.17 18.91 -17.14
N ASN A 192 -3.44 18.25 -18.27
CA ASN A 192 -2.59 17.21 -18.85
C ASN A 192 -1.11 17.64 -18.94
N GLY A 193 -0.21 16.76 -18.49
CA GLY A 193 1.24 16.91 -18.60
C GLY A 193 1.93 17.57 -17.39
N GLN A 194 1.21 18.25 -16.50
CA GLN A 194 1.82 18.91 -15.34
C GLN A 194 2.46 17.93 -14.34
N ALA A 195 1.82 16.78 -14.10
CA ALA A 195 2.37 15.72 -13.27
C ALA A 195 3.72 15.18 -13.80
N GLY A 196 3.81 14.93 -15.11
CA GLY A 196 5.06 14.48 -15.74
C GLY A 196 6.16 15.53 -15.67
N HIS A 197 5.84 16.81 -15.90
CA HIS A 197 6.81 17.90 -15.71
C HIS A 197 7.31 18.02 -14.27
N TYR A 198 6.43 17.85 -13.28
CA TYR A 198 6.82 17.81 -11.87
C TYR A 198 7.78 16.65 -11.58
N VAL A 199 7.45 15.45 -12.06
CA VAL A 199 8.29 14.26 -11.91
C VAL A 199 9.65 14.45 -12.57
N ASP A 200 9.70 14.92 -13.82
CA ASP A 200 10.97 15.20 -14.51
C ASP A 200 11.79 16.27 -13.75
N THR A 201 11.14 17.30 -13.21
CA THR A 201 11.81 18.35 -12.40
C THR A 201 12.45 17.79 -11.14
N ILE A 202 11.78 16.85 -10.46
CA ILE A 202 12.33 16.16 -9.28
C ILE A 202 13.47 15.24 -9.67
N LEU A 203 13.29 14.40 -10.69
CA LEU A 203 14.29 13.41 -11.08
C LEU A 203 15.55 14.05 -11.63
N ASN A 204 15.46 15.19 -12.32
CA ASN A 204 16.61 15.96 -12.80
C ASN A 204 17.50 16.50 -11.66
N GLN A 205 17.02 16.52 -10.41
CA GLN A 205 17.82 16.90 -9.23
C GLN A 205 18.60 15.72 -8.66
N VAL A 206 18.31 14.50 -9.10
CA VAL A 206 18.88 13.27 -8.58
C VAL A 206 19.98 12.81 -9.52
N PRO A 207 21.24 12.70 -9.05
CA PRO A 207 22.29 12.15 -9.90
C PRO A 207 21.98 10.68 -10.22
N HIS A 208 22.40 10.24 -11.40
CA HIS A 208 22.37 8.81 -11.70
C HIS A 208 23.27 8.06 -10.72
N PHE A 209 22.66 7.17 -9.95
CA PHE A 209 23.35 6.34 -8.98
C PHE A 209 24.11 5.23 -9.69
N SER A 210 25.35 4.98 -9.27
CA SER A 210 26.14 3.84 -9.73
C SER A 210 26.14 2.78 -8.64
N LEU A 211 25.53 1.64 -8.92
CA LEU A 211 25.60 0.48 -8.05
C LEU A 211 27.00 -0.15 -8.10
N PRO A 212 27.55 -0.62 -6.97
CA PRO A 212 28.73 -1.46 -7.00
C PRO A 212 28.43 -2.78 -7.72
N SER A 213 29.27 -3.17 -8.67
CA SER A 213 29.06 -4.39 -9.47
C SER A 213 29.26 -5.68 -8.68
N ASP A 214 29.98 -5.63 -7.56
CA ASP A 214 30.42 -6.77 -6.76
C ASP A 214 29.75 -6.88 -5.39
N GLN A 215 28.80 -5.99 -5.07
CA GLN A 215 28.12 -5.96 -3.77
C GLN A 215 26.63 -6.26 -3.89
N LEU A 216 26.09 -6.86 -2.83
CA LEU A 216 24.67 -6.83 -2.53
C LEU A 216 24.42 -5.61 -1.65
N THR A 217 23.57 -4.71 -2.09
CA THR A 217 23.21 -3.49 -1.37
C THR A 217 21.74 -3.52 -1.02
N LEU A 218 21.40 -3.05 0.17
CA LEU A 218 20.03 -2.84 0.61
C LEU A 218 19.88 -1.41 1.13
N VAL A 219 18.84 -0.72 0.66
CA VAL A 219 18.38 0.56 1.19
C VAL A 219 16.97 0.38 1.75
N VAL A 220 16.80 0.73 3.02
CA VAL A 220 15.48 0.79 3.66
C VAL A 220 14.75 2.04 3.15
N ALA A 221 13.79 1.85 2.27
CA ALA A 221 13.06 2.94 1.61
C ALA A 221 11.72 3.27 2.30
N GLY A 222 11.34 2.50 3.33
CA GLY A 222 10.24 2.80 4.25
C GLY A 222 10.03 1.67 5.25
N THR A 223 9.38 1.97 6.37
CA THR A 223 9.23 1.05 7.52
C THR A 223 7.89 1.16 8.24
N GLY A 224 7.00 2.02 7.73
CA GLY A 224 5.71 2.32 8.35
C GLY A 224 4.61 1.36 7.91
N ILE A 225 3.41 1.63 8.41
CA ILE A 225 2.19 0.86 8.18
C ILE A 225 1.15 1.70 7.44
N GLY A 226 0.17 1.07 6.80
CA GLY A 226 -0.89 1.75 6.08
C GLY A 226 -1.83 2.67 6.89
N THR A 227 -1.84 2.57 8.22
CA THR A 227 -2.77 3.34 9.07
C THR A 227 -2.15 4.49 9.85
N ARG A 228 -0.83 4.71 9.77
CA ARG A 228 -0.13 5.77 10.52
C ARG A 228 0.78 6.62 9.62
N PRO A 229 1.05 7.88 10.00
CA PRO A 229 2.01 8.70 9.28
C PRO A 229 3.39 8.04 9.18
N GLY A 230 4.00 8.14 8.00
CA GLY A 230 5.28 7.53 7.70
C GLY A 230 5.32 7.03 6.26
N VAL A 231 6.49 6.57 5.82
CA VAL A 231 6.61 5.88 4.53
C VAL A 231 6.39 4.40 4.77
N THR A 232 5.46 3.79 4.03
CA THR A 232 5.12 2.37 4.18
C THR A 232 6.30 1.47 3.84
N SER A 233 6.25 0.25 4.35
CA SER A 233 7.34 -0.72 4.25
C SER A 233 7.73 -1.00 2.80
N ASN A 234 8.96 -0.61 2.43
CA ASN A 234 9.47 -0.81 1.08
C ASN A 234 11.01 -0.78 1.06
N PHE A 235 11.61 -1.44 0.07
CA PHE A 235 13.05 -1.68 0.03
C PHE A 235 13.63 -1.53 -1.37
N LEU A 236 14.87 -1.07 -1.45
CA LEU A 236 15.65 -1.03 -2.69
C LEU A 236 16.85 -1.97 -2.55
N LEU A 237 16.91 -2.98 -3.41
CA LEU A 237 18.03 -3.91 -3.49
C LEU A 237 18.83 -3.65 -4.75
N GLY A 238 20.15 -3.70 -4.63
CA GLY A 238 21.06 -3.52 -5.75
C GLY A 238 22.13 -4.59 -5.81
N TRP A 239 22.34 -5.16 -6.99
CA TRP A 239 23.44 -6.10 -7.27
C TRP A 239 23.79 -6.04 -8.75
N ASN A 240 25.07 -6.23 -9.10
CA ASN A 240 25.51 -6.37 -10.50
C ASN A 240 24.89 -5.32 -11.47
N ASN A 241 24.93 -4.04 -11.08
CA ASN A 241 24.32 -2.91 -11.80
C ASN A 241 22.81 -3.03 -12.06
N ARG A 242 22.11 -3.83 -11.27
CA ARG A 242 20.66 -4.02 -11.30
C ARG A 242 20.05 -3.48 -10.02
N LEU A 243 19.08 -2.59 -10.17
CA LEU A 243 18.34 -1.99 -9.06
C LEU A 243 16.90 -2.52 -9.07
N VAL A 244 16.45 -3.04 -7.94
CA VAL A 244 15.12 -3.62 -7.76
C VAL A 244 14.42 -2.95 -6.60
N TRP A 245 13.19 -2.48 -6.84
CA TRP A 245 12.35 -1.88 -5.80
C TRP A 245 11.26 -2.86 -5.39
N ILE A 246 11.25 -3.23 -4.10
CA ILE A 246 10.23 -4.06 -3.48
C ILE A 246 9.15 -3.16 -2.88
N ASP A 247 7.90 -3.38 -3.28
CA ASP A 247 6.69 -2.72 -2.76
C ASP A 247 6.75 -1.18 -2.80
N PRO A 248 6.93 -0.55 -3.97
CA PRO A 248 7.10 0.89 -4.06
C PRO A 248 5.94 1.65 -3.38
N SER A 249 6.30 2.49 -2.41
CA SER A 249 5.35 3.30 -1.64
C SER A 249 4.79 4.46 -2.46
N ALA A 250 3.69 5.07 -1.97
CA ALA A 250 3.14 6.29 -2.54
C ALA A 250 4.18 7.43 -2.65
N LYS A 251 3.89 8.38 -3.54
CA LYS A 251 4.80 9.52 -3.82
C LYS A 251 6.20 9.01 -4.14
N THR A 252 6.29 7.89 -4.86
CA THR A 252 7.53 7.14 -5.10
C THR A 252 8.65 8.04 -5.61
N PHE A 253 8.35 8.97 -6.51
CA PHE A 253 9.34 9.91 -7.09
C PHE A 253 9.94 10.85 -6.05
N ASP A 254 9.13 11.37 -5.12
CA ASP A 254 9.61 12.19 -4.01
C ASP A 254 10.47 11.38 -3.05
N LYS A 255 10.07 10.12 -2.77
CA LYS A 255 10.85 9.22 -1.90
C LYS A 255 12.17 8.81 -2.56
N ALA A 256 12.15 8.49 -3.85
CA ALA A 256 13.34 8.19 -4.64
C ALA A 256 14.33 9.37 -4.59
N ARG A 257 13.84 10.61 -4.77
CA ARG A 257 14.67 11.82 -4.62
C ARG A 257 15.28 11.95 -3.24
N GLN A 258 14.52 11.71 -2.18
CA GLN A 258 15.03 11.75 -0.80
C GLN A 258 16.11 10.71 -0.53
N LEU A 259 16.03 9.56 -1.20
CA LEU A 259 17.02 8.48 -1.13
C LEU A 259 18.20 8.69 -2.08
N GLY A 260 18.20 9.74 -2.91
CA GLY A 260 19.23 9.97 -3.92
C GLY A 260 19.22 8.94 -5.06
N ILE A 261 18.05 8.33 -5.33
CA ILE A 261 17.87 7.28 -6.34
C ILE A 261 17.04 7.82 -7.50
N HIS A 262 17.59 7.76 -8.71
CA HIS A 262 16.86 8.16 -9.90
C HIS A 262 15.93 7.00 -10.32
N LEU A 263 14.60 7.14 -10.12
CA LEU A 263 13.64 6.05 -10.30
C LEU A 263 13.67 5.40 -11.70
N ASP A 264 13.96 6.16 -12.75
CA ASP A 264 14.06 5.58 -14.10
C ASP A 264 15.22 4.57 -14.27
N GLN A 265 16.15 4.47 -13.30
CA GLN A 265 17.21 3.46 -13.26
C GLN A 265 16.75 2.12 -12.66
N VAL A 266 15.59 2.07 -12.00
CA VAL A 266 15.05 0.83 -11.44
C VAL A 266 14.70 -0.11 -12.57
N ASN A 267 15.27 -1.31 -12.52
CA ASN A 267 15.12 -2.34 -13.54
C ASN A 267 13.84 -3.13 -13.32
N ASP A 268 13.61 -3.58 -12.09
CA ASP A 268 12.48 -4.43 -11.74
C ASP A 268 11.76 -3.93 -10.50
N PHE A 269 10.47 -4.25 -10.45
CA PHE A 269 9.64 -4.05 -9.28
C PHE A 269 9.17 -5.40 -8.75
N ILE A 270 9.43 -5.68 -7.48
CA ILE A 270 8.88 -6.84 -6.78
C ILE A 270 7.64 -6.37 -6.04
N ILE A 271 6.53 -7.11 -6.16
CA ILE A 271 5.32 -6.89 -5.37
C ILE A 271 5.11 -8.12 -4.47
N SER A 272 5.21 -7.91 -3.16
CA SER A 272 5.09 -8.95 -2.15
C SER A 272 3.64 -9.36 -1.90
N HIS A 273 2.70 -8.42 -2.01
CA HIS A 273 1.25 -8.61 -1.92
C HIS A 273 0.50 -7.31 -2.27
N VAL A 274 -0.83 -7.29 -2.09
CA VAL A 274 -1.72 -6.25 -2.64
C VAL A 274 -2.49 -5.44 -1.60
N HIS A 275 -2.03 -5.40 -0.34
CA HIS A 275 -2.51 -4.36 0.57
C HIS A 275 -2.08 -2.98 0.03
N GLU A 276 -2.95 -2.00 0.19
CA GLU A 276 -2.78 -0.64 -0.34
C GLU A 276 -1.38 -0.07 -0.04
N ASP A 277 -0.86 -0.25 1.18
CA ASP A 277 0.44 0.25 1.59
C ASP A 277 1.66 -0.35 0.88
N HIS A 278 1.49 -1.46 0.15
CA HIS A 278 2.53 -2.12 -0.64
C HIS A 278 2.42 -1.89 -2.16
N ILE A 279 1.29 -1.33 -2.63
CA ILE A 279 1.02 -1.08 -4.06
C ILE A 279 0.72 0.38 -4.39
N GLU A 280 0.73 1.26 -3.38
CA GLU A 280 0.42 2.68 -3.47
C GLU A 280 1.25 3.46 -4.51
N GLY A 281 2.49 3.03 -4.80
CA GLY A 281 3.35 3.63 -5.83
C GLY A 281 3.13 3.09 -7.24
N PHE A 282 2.44 1.95 -7.38
CA PHE A 282 2.38 1.18 -8.61
C PHE A 282 1.80 1.96 -9.79
N SER A 283 0.66 2.64 -9.59
CA SER A 283 -0.02 3.39 -10.67
C SER A 283 0.77 4.60 -11.17
N GLY A 284 1.49 5.28 -10.28
CA GLY A 284 2.37 6.39 -10.65
C GLY A 284 3.54 5.93 -11.51
N ILE A 285 4.17 4.82 -11.11
CA ILE A 285 5.28 4.21 -11.86
C ILE A 285 4.81 3.68 -13.21
N LEU A 286 3.67 2.98 -13.24
CA LEU A 286 3.11 2.44 -14.47
C LEU A 286 2.78 3.57 -15.46
N SER A 287 2.13 4.64 -14.98
CA SER A 287 1.85 5.83 -15.79
C SER A 287 3.12 6.45 -16.37
N ARG A 288 4.20 6.55 -15.58
CA ARG A 288 5.50 7.02 -16.04
C ARG A 288 6.09 6.14 -17.15
N LYS A 289 6.05 4.81 -16.98
CA LYS A 289 6.56 3.87 -18.01
C LYS A 289 5.75 3.96 -19.30
N ILE A 290 4.42 4.04 -19.19
CA ILE A 290 3.51 4.24 -20.34
C ILE A 290 3.84 5.53 -21.09
N ASN A 291 3.98 6.65 -20.37
CA ASN A 291 4.32 7.95 -20.96
C ASN A 291 5.69 7.97 -21.66
N GLN A 292 6.63 7.15 -21.18
CA GLN A 292 7.93 6.95 -21.82
C GLN A 292 7.91 5.96 -22.99
N GLY A 293 6.77 5.32 -23.29
CA GLY A 293 6.69 4.23 -24.26
C GLY A 293 7.48 2.99 -23.85
N LYS A 294 7.63 2.75 -22.54
CA LYS A 294 8.35 1.61 -21.97
C LYS A 294 7.40 0.67 -21.24
N ARG A 295 7.84 -0.58 -21.10
CA ARG A 295 7.18 -1.58 -20.27
C ARG A 295 7.81 -1.61 -18.88
N MET A 296 7.01 -1.90 -17.86
CA MET A 296 7.44 -2.07 -16.48
C MET A 296 7.76 -3.55 -16.24
N SER A 297 8.96 -3.89 -15.77
CA SER A 297 9.23 -5.26 -15.33
C SER A 297 8.67 -5.49 -13.93
N VAL A 298 7.82 -6.49 -13.77
CA VAL A 298 7.18 -6.84 -12.50
C VAL A 298 7.48 -8.29 -12.18
N LEU A 299 8.08 -8.53 -11.01
CA LEU A 299 8.38 -9.85 -10.48
C LEU A 299 7.45 -10.13 -9.31
N THR A 300 6.61 -11.14 -9.43
CA THR A 300 5.78 -11.64 -8.32
C THR A 300 5.33 -13.06 -8.65
N VAL A 301 4.37 -13.62 -7.93
CA VAL A 301 3.73 -14.90 -8.27
C VAL A 301 2.41 -14.67 -9.04
N PRO A 302 1.90 -15.67 -9.78
CA PRO A 302 0.72 -15.51 -10.63
C PRO A 302 -0.53 -15.04 -9.89
N GLU A 303 -0.72 -15.49 -8.64
CA GLU A 303 -1.85 -15.14 -7.79
C GLU A 303 -1.86 -13.63 -7.48
N ILE A 304 -0.73 -13.08 -7.05
CA ILE A 304 -0.57 -11.64 -6.79
C ILE A 304 -0.71 -10.85 -8.09
N TYR A 305 -0.12 -11.33 -9.19
CA TYR A 305 -0.23 -10.65 -10.47
C TYR A 305 -1.69 -10.59 -10.96
N GLN A 306 -2.47 -11.65 -10.75
CA GLN A 306 -3.89 -11.66 -11.05
C GLN A 306 -4.66 -10.64 -10.20
N HIS A 307 -4.31 -10.46 -8.93
CA HIS A 307 -4.88 -9.40 -8.10
C HIS A 307 -4.53 -8.00 -8.63
N LEU A 308 -3.28 -7.78 -9.05
CA LEU A 308 -2.87 -6.51 -9.69
C LEU A 308 -3.71 -6.22 -10.94
N ARG A 309 -4.01 -7.22 -11.78
CA ARG A 309 -4.92 -7.05 -12.93
C ARG A 309 -6.30 -6.60 -12.47
N THR A 310 -6.89 -7.25 -11.47
CA THR A 310 -8.23 -6.87 -10.97
C THR A 310 -8.24 -5.45 -10.41
N ILE A 311 -7.18 -5.05 -9.70
CA ILE A 311 -7.07 -3.73 -9.05
C ILE A 311 -6.81 -2.62 -10.07
N PHE A 312 -5.91 -2.84 -11.03
CA PHE A 312 -5.39 -1.79 -11.91
C PHE A 312 -5.97 -1.79 -13.33
N ASN A 313 -6.60 -2.87 -13.81
CA ASN A 313 -7.27 -2.84 -15.11
C ASN A 313 -8.38 -1.78 -15.23
N PRO A 314 -9.18 -1.49 -14.19
CA PRO A 314 -10.12 -0.37 -14.22
C PRO A 314 -9.48 0.99 -14.53
N ASN A 315 -8.20 1.16 -14.19
CA ASN A 315 -7.45 2.40 -14.43
C ASN A 315 -6.76 2.42 -15.79
N PHE A 316 -6.20 1.29 -16.24
CA PHE A 316 -5.25 1.25 -17.35
C PHE A 316 -5.71 0.41 -18.55
N GLY A 317 -6.88 -0.25 -18.49
CA GLY A 317 -7.26 -1.27 -19.46
C GLY A 317 -6.54 -2.58 -19.16
N ASN A 318 -5.99 -3.28 -20.16
CA ASN A 318 -5.24 -4.50 -19.90
C ASN A 318 -3.79 -4.18 -19.49
N ILE A 319 -3.43 -4.33 -18.21
CA ILE A 319 -2.07 -4.01 -17.75
C ILE A 319 -0.97 -4.88 -18.38
N ASP A 320 -1.31 -6.06 -18.94
CA ASP A 320 -0.37 -6.92 -19.68
C ASP A 320 0.24 -6.19 -20.90
N ASP A 321 -0.46 -5.18 -21.44
CA ASP A 321 0.02 -4.35 -22.55
C ASP A 321 1.18 -3.41 -22.14
N TYR A 322 1.43 -3.28 -20.83
CA TYR A 322 2.42 -2.37 -20.27
C TYR A 322 3.42 -3.05 -19.32
N ILE A 323 3.22 -4.32 -18.98
CA ILE A 323 4.00 -5.04 -17.96
C ILE A 323 4.68 -6.28 -18.52
N ASP A 324 5.99 -6.38 -18.28
CA ASP A 324 6.76 -7.62 -18.44
C ASP A 324 6.72 -8.41 -17.13
N PHE A 325 5.71 -9.27 -16.99
CA PHE A 325 5.53 -10.13 -15.83
C PHE A 325 6.51 -11.32 -15.85
N THR A 326 7.18 -11.55 -14.73
CA THR A 326 8.01 -12.74 -14.50
C THR A 326 7.59 -13.44 -13.21
N ASP A 327 7.29 -14.74 -13.32
CA ASP A 327 6.86 -15.58 -12.21
C ASP A 327 8.04 -15.99 -11.30
N LEU A 328 8.05 -15.50 -10.07
CA LEU A 328 9.05 -15.83 -9.04
C LEU A 328 9.08 -17.32 -8.65
N ASN A 329 8.05 -18.10 -8.99
CA ASN A 329 8.06 -19.56 -8.81
C ASN A 329 9.03 -20.26 -9.78
N ASN A 330 9.52 -19.60 -10.84
CA ASN A 330 10.50 -20.17 -11.77
C ASN A 330 11.89 -20.28 -11.12
N ARG A 331 12.08 -21.28 -10.26
CA ARG A 331 13.32 -21.48 -9.50
C ARG A 331 14.56 -21.66 -10.36
N LYS A 332 14.43 -22.14 -11.59
CA LYS A 332 15.55 -22.24 -12.54
C LYS A 332 16.05 -20.87 -12.98
N GLN A 333 15.13 -19.93 -13.20
CA GLN A 333 15.48 -18.55 -13.53
C GLN A 333 16.05 -17.81 -12.32
N PHE A 334 15.42 -17.97 -11.16
CA PHE A 334 15.79 -17.25 -9.95
C PHE A 334 16.93 -17.89 -9.15
N SER A 335 17.45 -19.04 -9.59
CA SER A 335 18.70 -19.58 -9.03
C SER A 335 19.94 -18.79 -9.44
N ASP A 336 19.87 -18.08 -10.57
CA ASP A 336 20.93 -17.22 -11.14
C ASP A 336 20.30 -16.06 -11.92
N TYR A 337 19.57 -15.20 -11.22
CA TYR A 337 18.97 -13.99 -11.77
C TYR A 337 20.00 -12.86 -11.79
N HIS A 338 20.70 -12.74 -12.91
CA HIS A 338 21.78 -11.77 -13.11
C HIS A 338 22.93 -11.91 -12.09
N GLY A 339 23.31 -13.15 -11.77
CA GLY A 339 24.35 -13.48 -10.78
C GLY A 339 23.83 -13.62 -9.35
N ALA A 340 22.59 -13.20 -9.07
CA ALA A 340 21.98 -13.32 -7.75
C ALA A 340 21.01 -14.51 -7.68
N ASN A 341 20.87 -15.09 -6.49
CA ASN A 341 19.84 -16.06 -6.19
C ASN A 341 18.69 -15.36 -5.45
N ILE A 342 17.46 -15.60 -5.89
CA ILE A 342 16.23 -15.13 -5.23
C ILE A 342 15.43 -16.35 -4.79
N GLU A 343 15.18 -16.45 -3.49
CA GLU A 343 14.29 -17.43 -2.90
C GLU A 343 13.06 -16.74 -2.33
N ILE A 344 11.90 -17.38 -2.51
CA ILE A 344 10.63 -16.92 -1.95
C ILE A 344 10.00 -17.97 -1.04
N ARG A 345 9.16 -17.52 -0.12
CA ARG A 345 8.21 -18.35 0.63
C ARG A 345 6.86 -17.65 0.70
N THR A 346 5.79 -18.43 0.81
CA THR A 346 4.46 -17.91 1.15
C THR A 346 4.35 -17.76 2.66
N ASN A 347 3.96 -16.58 3.14
CA ASN A 347 3.83 -16.32 4.57
C ASN A 347 2.45 -16.71 5.10
N TYR A 348 2.34 -16.76 6.44
CA TYR A 348 1.07 -16.86 7.13
C TYR A 348 0.49 -15.46 7.37
N HIS A 349 -0.42 -15.04 6.51
CA HIS A 349 -1.09 -13.73 6.51
C HIS A 349 -2.50 -13.89 5.88
N PRO A 350 -3.50 -13.01 6.14
CA PRO A 350 -4.87 -13.19 5.64
C PRO A 350 -4.98 -13.33 4.13
N ILE A 351 -4.14 -12.60 3.41
CA ILE A 351 -4.00 -12.69 1.97
C ILE A 351 -2.62 -13.25 1.60
N HIS A 352 -2.47 -13.68 0.35
CA HIS A 352 -1.21 -14.25 -0.12
C HIS A 352 -0.09 -13.19 -0.09
N THR A 353 0.94 -13.43 0.74
CA THR A 353 2.13 -12.57 0.84
C THR A 353 3.41 -13.37 0.77
N LEU A 354 4.48 -12.71 0.32
CA LEU A 354 5.78 -13.32 0.07
C LEU A 354 6.85 -12.85 1.06
N GLY A 355 7.65 -13.79 1.55
CA GLY A 355 8.96 -13.54 2.14
C GLY A 355 10.07 -13.84 1.15
N PHE A 356 11.20 -13.14 1.28
CA PHE A 356 12.31 -13.18 0.33
C PHE A 356 13.65 -13.48 0.99
N LYS A 357 14.52 -14.17 0.25
CA LYS A 357 15.95 -14.25 0.53
C LYS A 357 16.74 -13.98 -0.75
N PHE A 358 17.65 -13.01 -0.70
CA PHE A 358 18.52 -12.62 -1.79
C PHE A 358 19.95 -13.03 -1.48
N SER A 359 20.64 -13.67 -2.42
CA SER A 359 22.06 -14.02 -2.27
C SER A 359 22.89 -13.54 -3.45
N PHE A 360 24.00 -12.86 -3.19
CA PHE A 360 24.95 -12.42 -4.22
C PHE A 360 26.37 -12.32 -3.64
N ASN A 361 27.37 -12.85 -4.33
CA ASN A 361 28.78 -12.86 -3.92
C ASN A 361 29.01 -13.30 -2.46
N GLY A 362 28.31 -14.35 -2.02
CA GLY A 362 28.43 -14.89 -0.67
C GLY A 362 27.76 -14.06 0.43
N LYS A 363 27.11 -12.94 0.08
CA LYS A 363 26.25 -12.15 0.98
C LYS A 363 24.79 -12.55 0.81
N LYS A 364 24.04 -12.51 1.91
CA LYS A 364 22.62 -12.87 1.94
C LYS A 364 21.79 -11.91 2.79
N VAL A 365 20.65 -11.51 2.26
CA VAL A 365 19.67 -10.65 2.92
C VAL A 365 18.32 -11.37 2.95
N GLY A 366 17.69 -11.43 4.11
CA GLY A 366 16.32 -11.90 4.30
C GLY A 366 15.36 -10.74 4.51
N ILE A 367 14.19 -10.76 3.87
CA ILE A 367 13.09 -9.82 4.09
C ILE A 367 11.85 -10.66 4.33
N SER A 368 11.22 -10.53 5.49
CA SER A 368 10.12 -11.42 5.86
C SER A 368 8.88 -11.25 4.99
N GLY A 369 8.60 -10.04 4.50
CA GLY A 369 7.26 -9.66 4.07
C GLY A 369 6.30 -9.58 5.26
N ASP A 370 5.06 -9.18 5.02
CA ASP A 370 4.02 -9.16 6.05
C ASP A 370 3.70 -10.60 6.46
N ILE A 371 3.80 -10.88 7.76
CA ILE A 371 3.70 -12.24 8.31
C ILE A 371 3.26 -12.21 9.76
N LEU A 372 2.36 -13.13 10.13
CA LEU A 372 2.21 -13.56 11.52
C LEU A 372 3.13 -14.77 11.79
N TYR A 373 4.24 -14.53 12.46
CA TYR A 373 5.05 -15.57 13.07
C TYR A 373 4.70 -15.70 14.56
N LYS A 374 4.30 -16.91 14.97
CA LYS A 374 4.25 -17.35 16.37
C LYS A 374 4.57 -18.84 16.40
N ASN A 375 5.51 -19.27 17.24
CA ASN A 375 5.96 -20.66 17.23
C ASN A 375 4.80 -21.64 17.53
N ASN A 376 3.94 -21.31 18.50
CA ASN A 376 2.77 -22.12 18.84
C ASN A 376 1.73 -22.24 17.70
N ILE A 377 1.55 -21.20 16.89
CA ILE A 377 0.67 -21.23 15.71
C ILE A 377 1.30 -22.14 14.65
N LEU A 378 2.60 -21.97 14.39
CA LEU A 378 3.31 -22.77 13.41
C LEU A 378 3.28 -24.27 13.75
N GLU A 379 3.55 -24.63 15.01
CA GLU A 379 3.43 -26.01 15.52
C GLU A 379 1.98 -26.54 15.41
N SER A 380 0.99 -25.71 15.73
CA SER A 380 -0.42 -26.11 15.64
C SER A 380 -0.86 -26.38 14.20
N ARG A 381 -0.36 -25.59 13.25
CA ARG A 381 -0.61 -25.79 11.82
C ARG A 381 0.02 -27.08 11.31
N LEU A 382 1.24 -27.41 11.74
CA LEU A 382 1.88 -28.69 11.42
C LEU A 382 1.10 -29.88 12.02
N LYS A 383 0.70 -29.78 13.30
CA LYS A 383 -0.02 -30.84 14.01
C LYS A 383 -1.41 -31.11 13.42
N SER A 384 -2.10 -30.06 12.95
CA SER A 384 -3.42 -30.19 12.32
C SER A 384 -3.38 -30.61 10.85
N GLY A 385 -2.19 -30.64 10.24
CA GLY A 385 -2.00 -30.95 8.82
C GLY A 385 -2.38 -29.80 7.87
N ASP A 386 -2.52 -28.58 8.39
CA ASP A 386 -2.71 -27.38 7.56
C ASP A 386 -1.43 -27.05 6.76
N ILE A 387 -0.28 -27.40 7.30
CA ILE A 387 1.01 -27.43 6.59
C ILE A 387 1.70 -28.78 6.81
N ASP A 388 2.53 -29.16 5.85
CA ASP A 388 3.44 -30.29 6.00
C ASP A 388 4.80 -29.84 6.57
N LYS A 389 5.75 -30.79 6.65
CA LYS A 389 7.10 -30.50 7.16
C LYS A 389 7.86 -29.49 6.29
N ALA A 390 7.68 -29.53 4.97
CA ALA A 390 8.34 -28.59 4.07
C ALA A 390 7.82 -27.15 4.26
N GLY A 391 6.50 -27.00 4.40
CA GLY A 391 5.87 -25.71 4.74
C GLY A 391 6.30 -25.20 6.11
N TYR A 392 6.41 -26.09 7.11
CA TYR A 392 6.95 -25.73 8.42
C TYR A 392 8.40 -25.22 8.30
N ASP A 393 9.27 -25.93 7.58
CA ASP A 393 10.68 -25.58 7.46
C ASP A 393 10.91 -24.24 6.73
N LEU A 394 10.04 -23.89 5.77
CA LEU A 394 10.06 -22.59 5.10
C LEU A 394 9.63 -21.44 6.02
N LEU A 395 8.63 -21.66 6.88
CA LEU A 395 8.11 -20.65 7.80
C LEU A 395 8.94 -20.52 9.10
N HIS A 396 9.69 -21.56 9.45
CA HIS A 396 10.54 -21.59 10.64
C HIS A 396 11.68 -20.55 10.54
N PRO A 397 12.09 -19.91 11.66
CA PRO A 397 13.18 -18.94 11.72
C PRO A 397 14.45 -19.33 10.97
N THR A 398 14.82 -20.60 11.04
CA THR A 398 16.07 -21.13 10.47
C THR A 398 16.15 -21.02 8.94
N TRP A 399 15.06 -20.72 8.24
CA TRP A 399 15.11 -20.36 6.81
C TRP A 399 16.05 -19.17 6.54
N PHE A 400 16.20 -18.28 7.53
CA PHE A 400 17.13 -17.14 7.52
C PHE A 400 18.50 -17.42 8.17
N SER A 401 18.80 -18.66 8.57
CA SER A 401 20.03 -18.98 9.33
C SER A 401 21.33 -18.67 8.58
N ASP A 402 21.29 -18.56 7.26
CA ASP A 402 22.43 -18.21 6.42
C ASP A 402 22.46 -16.73 5.99
N CYS A 403 21.52 -15.91 6.48
CA CYS A 403 21.44 -14.49 6.19
C CYS A 403 22.42 -13.66 7.03
N ASN A 404 23.04 -12.67 6.41
CA ASN A 404 23.85 -11.67 7.11
C ASN A 404 22.95 -10.62 7.79
N VAL A 405 21.89 -10.21 7.09
CA VAL A 405 20.90 -9.24 7.55
C VAL A 405 19.51 -9.83 7.35
N VAL A 406 18.63 -9.67 8.34
CA VAL A 406 17.21 -10.02 8.26
C VAL A 406 16.39 -8.80 8.62
N LEU A 407 15.47 -8.42 7.74
CA LEU A 407 14.42 -7.45 8.03
C LEU A 407 13.14 -8.23 8.27
N HIS A 408 12.54 -8.05 9.44
CA HIS A 408 11.33 -8.76 9.84
C HIS A 408 10.20 -7.79 10.18
N ASP A 409 9.02 -8.09 9.65
CA ASP A 409 7.76 -7.45 9.99
C ASP A 409 7.56 -7.56 11.50
N THR A 410 7.25 -6.43 12.14
CA THR A 410 6.90 -6.42 13.54
C THR A 410 5.98 -5.26 13.92
N THR A 411 5.00 -5.58 14.75
CA THR A 411 4.15 -4.60 15.40
C THR A 411 4.36 -4.59 16.91
N VAL A 412 4.06 -3.46 17.55
CA VAL A 412 4.44 -3.18 18.94
C VAL A 412 3.68 -4.04 19.98
N SER A 413 2.56 -4.70 19.58
CA SER A 413 1.96 -5.90 20.22
C SER A 413 0.48 -6.06 19.83
N GLY A 414 -0.02 -7.29 19.87
CA GLY A 414 -1.47 -7.58 19.84
C GLY A 414 -2.13 -7.49 18.47
N ASP A 415 -1.37 -7.26 17.41
CA ASP A 415 -1.88 -7.35 16.05
C ASP A 415 -2.21 -8.82 15.72
N PRO A 416 -3.43 -9.11 15.24
CA PRO A 416 -3.80 -10.47 14.92
C PRO A 416 -3.09 -11.00 13.68
N VAL A 417 -2.65 -10.16 12.73
CA VAL A 417 -2.16 -10.59 11.40
C VAL A 417 -0.67 -10.33 11.17
N HIS A 418 0.00 -9.66 12.11
CA HIS A 418 1.43 -9.35 12.09
C HIS A 418 2.19 -9.92 13.30
N THR A 419 3.49 -10.10 13.14
CA THR A 419 4.37 -10.65 14.19
C THR A 419 4.57 -9.64 15.34
N ALA A 420 4.39 -10.07 16.59
CA ALA A 420 4.70 -9.18 17.73
C ALA A 420 6.21 -9.11 17.96
N LEU A 421 6.70 -8.01 18.52
CA LEU A 421 8.15 -7.84 18.80
C LEU A 421 8.75 -9.00 19.60
N ALA A 422 8.05 -9.49 20.63
CA ALA A 422 8.51 -10.63 21.44
C ALA A 422 8.70 -11.91 20.61
N ASP A 423 7.84 -12.14 19.61
CA ASP A 423 7.95 -13.29 18.70
C ASP A 423 9.16 -13.12 17.76
N VAL A 424 9.50 -11.88 17.37
CA VAL A 424 10.74 -11.58 16.60
C VAL A 424 11.98 -11.79 17.47
N GLU A 425 11.93 -11.44 18.75
CA GLU A 425 13.03 -11.71 19.70
C GLU A 425 13.23 -13.22 19.92
N GLU A 426 12.14 -13.99 19.99
CA GLU A 426 12.21 -15.45 20.00
C GLU A 426 12.81 -15.99 18.69
N LEU A 427 12.36 -15.49 17.54
CA LEU A 427 12.94 -15.82 16.23
C LEU A 427 14.44 -15.53 16.19
N ALA A 428 14.86 -14.39 16.72
CA ALA A 428 16.27 -13.99 16.79
C ALA A 428 17.14 -15.00 17.56
N SER A 429 16.59 -15.64 18.59
CA SER A 429 17.31 -16.65 19.37
C SER A 429 17.64 -17.93 18.59
N HIS A 430 16.92 -18.19 17.48
CA HIS A 430 17.15 -19.32 16.57
C HIS A 430 18.17 -19.01 15.47
N LEU A 431 18.58 -17.76 15.32
CA LEU A 431 19.52 -17.32 14.28
C LEU A 431 20.96 -17.26 14.83
N PRO A 432 21.98 -17.40 13.97
CA PRO A 432 23.35 -17.16 14.39
C PRO A 432 23.53 -15.75 14.94
N LYS A 433 24.36 -15.59 15.98
CA LYS A 433 24.68 -14.28 16.57
C LYS A 433 25.32 -13.29 15.59
N THR A 434 25.82 -13.76 14.46
CA THR A 434 26.38 -12.95 13.38
C THR A 434 25.34 -12.33 12.46
N THR A 435 24.08 -12.77 12.54
CA THR A 435 22.97 -12.22 11.77
C THR A 435 22.47 -10.96 12.44
N ALA A 436 22.49 -9.84 11.72
CA ALA A 436 21.86 -8.60 12.19
C ALA A 436 20.36 -8.64 11.89
N ILE A 437 19.54 -8.31 12.88
CA ILE A 437 18.08 -8.37 12.75
C ILE A 437 17.52 -6.96 12.92
N TYR A 438 16.70 -6.56 11.96
CA TYR A 438 15.99 -5.30 11.93
C TYR A 438 14.49 -5.53 11.90
N GLY A 439 13.74 -4.80 12.72
CA GLY A 439 12.30 -4.76 12.66
C GLY A 439 11.81 -3.61 11.77
N TYR A 440 10.77 -3.87 10.99
CA TYR A 440 10.07 -2.87 10.15
C TYR A 440 8.56 -3.10 10.22
N HIS A 441 7.76 -2.32 9.48
CA HIS A 441 6.28 -2.36 9.52
C HIS A 441 5.73 -2.01 10.91
N ALA A 442 6.42 -1.09 11.59
CA ALA A 442 6.14 -0.77 12.97
C ALA A 442 5.38 0.57 13.07
N GLY A 443 4.18 0.53 13.65
CA GLY A 443 3.39 1.73 13.94
C GLY A 443 3.91 2.56 15.12
N ALA A 444 4.89 2.05 15.87
CA ALA A 444 5.53 2.72 17.00
C ALA A 444 7.01 2.29 17.10
N PRO A 445 7.84 3.02 17.86
CA PRO A 445 9.26 2.69 18.02
C PRO A 445 9.49 1.26 18.51
N ILE A 446 10.55 0.63 18.00
CA ILE A 446 10.97 -0.71 18.41
C ILE A 446 12.06 -0.57 19.46
N GLU A 447 11.77 -1.04 20.67
CA GLU A 447 12.71 -1.08 21.79
C GLU A 447 13.01 -2.53 22.13
N SER A 448 14.17 -3.03 21.67
CA SER A 448 14.60 -4.41 21.89
C SER A 448 16.11 -4.50 22.11
N PRO A 449 16.60 -5.41 22.98
CA PRO A 449 18.03 -5.68 23.13
C PRO A 449 18.65 -6.42 21.93
N VAL A 450 17.83 -7.05 21.07
CA VAL A 450 18.32 -7.93 19.98
C VAL A 450 17.80 -7.54 18.60
N VAL A 451 16.66 -6.85 18.51
CA VAL A 451 16.09 -6.34 17.25
C VAL A 451 16.36 -4.84 17.13
N LYS A 452 17.00 -4.42 16.03
CA LYS A 452 17.20 -2.99 15.73
C LYS A 452 16.00 -2.45 14.97
N GLN A 453 15.61 -1.20 15.20
CA GLN A 453 14.62 -0.56 14.33
C GLN A 453 15.27 -0.19 12.98
N ALA A 454 14.72 -0.70 11.87
CA ALA A 454 15.09 -0.22 10.54
C ALA A 454 14.69 1.25 10.37
N LYS A 455 15.46 2.04 9.63
CA LYS A 455 15.17 3.47 9.40
C LYS A 455 15.15 3.83 7.93
N PHE A 456 14.25 4.74 7.54
CA PHE A 456 14.23 5.31 6.20
C PHE A 456 15.61 5.89 5.82
N GLY A 457 16.14 5.49 4.67
CA GLY A 457 17.47 5.88 4.18
C GLY A 457 18.63 5.09 4.77
N GLU A 458 18.37 4.05 5.58
CA GLU A 458 19.42 3.19 6.11
C GLU A 458 20.00 2.29 5.01
N HIS A 459 21.33 2.31 4.85
CA HIS A 459 22.08 1.43 3.96
C HIS A 459 22.66 0.26 4.75
N LEU A 460 22.31 -0.97 4.39
CA LEU A 460 22.64 -2.20 5.11
C LEU A 460 23.57 -3.13 4.32
#